data_AF-A0A957U8T6-F1
#
_entry.id   AF-A0A957U8T6-F1
#
_cell.length_a   1.000
_cell.length_b   1.000
_cell.length_c   1.000
_cell.angle_alpha   90.00
_cell.angle_beta   90.00
_cell.angle_gamma   90.00
#
_symmetry.space_group_name_H-M   'P 1'
#
loop_
_entity.id
_entity.type
_entity.pdbx_description
1 polymer ?
#
loop_
_entity_poly.entity_id
_entity_poly.type
_entity_poly.pdbx_seq_one_letter_code
_entity_poly.pdbx_strand_id
1 'polypeptide(L)'
;YFAGVMTIGTAGEIRQGTGTVGSNFTGLRVWRDSGIGRIGGYASNVLQWYADTNGFLLAGGGNTVLNSYGLALVAQPGYTDLPQSYVYWYDAPTTRTTLAGRIGMGRRDGVGSDSGVTIEASTLGIYPADIWFNNNRMWHAGNDGPGSTLDADTVDGIQGANLAQLSGATFTGAVLFPTTTIMFANTSGGWARDWIARNDYAYGGAGSSYVGATGALGDGNGATRAYLVVNDAYSRAPYQETAGVHVLRSGNVGINTTAPATALEVVGTTTITGDLFSTSRFNASTVGEAAWTTVSAPSGYTTVSGFSHTYGYKKFGDLVLLRGTMRRTSGTVTTLMTLPAGYRPAAARRLPASASGSGVGAVDVNTDGTVVIVSGSPADYFSIDGVVFSL
;
A
#
# COMPACT_ATOMS: atom_id res chain seq x y z
N TYR A 1 1.21 86.62 67.68
CA TYR A 1 0.44 85.82 66.71
C TYR A 1 -0.45 86.77 65.93
N PHE A 2 -0.79 86.46 64.68
CA PHE A 2 -1.83 87.21 63.96
C PHE A 2 -3.17 86.55 64.27
N ALA A 3 -4.14 87.32 64.77
CA ALA A 3 -5.49 86.83 65.06
C ALA A 3 -6.39 86.73 63.80
N GLY A 4 -5.87 87.12 62.62
CA GLY A 4 -6.57 87.16 61.34
C GLY A 4 -5.62 86.93 60.15
N VAL A 5 -6.05 87.33 58.94
CA VAL A 5 -5.28 87.11 57.70
C VAL A 5 -4.08 88.06 57.63
N MET A 6 -2.88 87.52 57.37
CA MET A 6 -1.72 88.32 57.01
C MET A 6 -1.74 88.56 55.49
N THR A 7 -2.10 89.78 55.08
CA THR A 7 -2.06 90.19 53.67
C THR A 7 -0.68 90.70 53.29
N ILE A 8 -0.06 90.06 52.29
CA ILE A 8 1.18 90.55 51.69
C ILE A 8 0.82 91.64 50.67
N GLY A 9 1.36 92.86 50.87
CA GLY A 9 1.13 93.99 49.97
C GLY A 9 1.69 93.77 48.56
N THR A 10 1.41 94.69 47.63
CA THR A 10 1.74 94.54 46.19
C THR A 10 3.22 94.28 45.89
N ALA A 11 4.14 94.70 46.76
CA ALA A 11 5.59 94.42 46.66
C ALA A 11 6.14 93.63 47.85
N GLY A 12 5.26 93.05 48.69
CA GLY A 12 5.67 92.30 49.86
C GLY A 12 6.07 90.86 49.51
N GLU A 13 6.91 90.28 50.36
CA GLU A 13 7.24 88.86 50.31
C GLU A 13 7.75 88.38 51.68
N ILE A 14 7.67 87.06 51.89
CA ILE A 14 8.34 86.35 52.98
C ILE A 14 9.48 85.57 52.33
N ARG A 15 10.72 85.81 52.77
CA ARG A 15 11.90 85.19 52.17
C ARG A 15 12.95 84.82 53.22
N GLN A 16 13.69 83.76 52.95
CA GLN A 16 14.87 83.34 53.71
C GLN A 16 15.93 82.85 52.73
N GLY A 17 17.19 83.28 52.90
CA GLY A 17 18.27 82.97 51.97
C GLY A 17 19.42 83.96 52.04
N THR A 18 20.32 83.87 51.07
CA THR A 18 21.47 84.77 50.88
C THR A 18 21.42 85.46 49.51
N GLY A 19 22.15 86.55 49.35
CA GLY A 19 22.17 87.33 48.11
C GLY A 19 20.98 88.27 47.94
N THR A 20 20.93 88.93 46.78
CA THR A 20 19.97 90.00 46.47
C THR A 20 18.98 89.53 45.41
N VAL A 21 17.68 89.73 45.67
CA VAL A 21 16.60 89.39 44.73
C VAL A 21 16.74 90.22 43.47
N GLY A 22 16.61 89.58 42.30
CA GLY A 22 16.85 90.20 40.99
C GLY A 22 18.28 90.07 40.49
N SER A 23 19.24 89.57 41.30
CA SER A 23 20.62 89.35 40.86
C SER A 23 21.18 87.97 41.22
N ASN A 24 21.43 87.69 42.50
CA ASN A 24 22.14 86.48 42.96
C ASN A 24 21.47 85.76 44.15
N PHE A 25 20.18 86.00 44.37
CA PHE A 25 19.45 85.42 45.49
C PHE A 25 19.40 83.88 45.45
N THR A 26 19.73 83.24 46.56
CA THR A 26 19.60 81.79 46.78
C THR A 26 18.83 81.56 48.07
N GLY A 27 17.68 80.87 48.00
CA GLY A 27 16.81 80.68 49.16
C GLY A 27 15.36 80.38 48.82
N LEU A 28 14.48 80.43 49.83
CA LEU A 28 13.05 80.19 49.71
C LEU A 28 12.28 81.51 49.73
N ARG A 29 11.22 81.59 48.92
CA ARG A 29 10.34 82.77 48.82
C ARG A 29 8.87 82.37 48.82
N VAL A 30 8.06 83.19 49.47
CA VAL A 30 6.61 83.31 49.31
C VAL A 30 6.32 84.74 48.90
N TRP A 31 5.88 84.95 47.67
CA TRP A 31 5.74 86.29 47.11
C TRP A 31 4.50 86.40 46.23
N ARG A 32 4.13 87.64 45.94
CA ARG A 32 3.11 87.94 44.94
C ARG A 32 3.78 88.14 43.58
N ASP A 33 3.34 87.39 42.58
CA ASP A 33 3.82 87.50 41.20
C ASP A 33 2.65 87.82 40.28
N SER A 34 2.66 89.02 39.70
CA SER A 34 1.64 89.47 38.74
C SER A 34 0.19 89.28 39.23
N GLY A 35 -0.04 89.40 40.55
CA GLY A 35 -1.36 89.26 41.17
C GLY A 35 -1.63 87.92 41.83
N ILE A 36 -0.84 86.88 41.55
CA ILE A 36 -1.02 85.51 42.05
C ILE A 36 0.00 85.20 43.16
N GLY A 37 -0.39 84.41 44.16
CA GLY A 37 0.53 83.92 45.18
C GLY A 37 1.43 82.81 44.63
N ARG A 38 2.74 82.91 44.88
CA ARG A 38 3.72 81.87 44.53
C ARG A 38 4.57 81.49 45.73
N ILE A 39 4.99 80.23 45.78
CA ILE A 39 6.00 79.71 46.69
C ILE A 39 7.04 78.93 45.90
N GLY A 40 8.32 79.07 46.23
CA GLY A 40 9.38 78.39 45.48
C GLY A 40 10.78 78.60 46.04
N GLY A 41 11.71 77.78 45.53
CA GLY A 41 13.13 77.86 45.82
C GLY A 41 13.92 78.50 44.68
N TYR A 42 14.95 79.26 45.02
CA TYR A 42 15.83 79.96 44.09
C TYR A 42 17.29 79.56 44.31
N ALA A 43 18.07 79.53 43.22
CA ALA A 43 19.53 79.47 43.24
C ALA A 43 20.09 80.49 42.25
N SER A 44 20.95 81.42 42.70
CA SER A 44 21.47 82.55 41.91
C SER A 44 20.40 83.25 41.08
N ASN A 45 19.28 83.58 41.72
CA ASN A 45 18.10 84.25 41.14
C ASN A 45 17.37 83.47 40.04
N VAL A 46 17.71 82.19 39.83
CA VAL A 46 16.96 81.27 38.97
C VAL A 46 16.00 80.45 39.84
N LEU A 47 14.71 80.52 39.54
CA LEU A 47 13.69 79.71 40.20
C LEU A 47 13.96 78.22 39.92
N GLN A 48 14.10 77.40 40.95
CA GLN A 48 14.47 75.98 40.85
C GLN A 48 13.24 75.08 40.87
N TRP A 49 12.30 75.37 41.76
CA TRP A 49 10.99 74.75 41.84
C TRP A 49 9.97 75.76 42.37
N TYR A 50 8.70 75.63 41.98
CA TYR A 50 7.63 76.49 42.48
C TYR A 50 6.25 75.84 42.41
N ALA A 51 5.35 76.34 43.24
CA ALA A 51 3.92 76.09 43.16
C ALA A 51 3.17 77.42 43.00
N ASP A 52 2.13 77.40 42.19
CA ASP A 52 1.20 78.51 41.95
C ASP A 52 -0.25 78.05 42.13
N THR A 53 -1.21 78.88 41.75
CA THR A 53 -2.65 78.58 41.88
C THR A 53 -3.18 77.57 40.87
N ASN A 54 -2.35 77.11 39.92
CA ASN A 54 -2.75 76.15 38.89
C ASN A 54 -2.60 74.69 39.36
N GLY A 55 -2.13 74.45 40.58
CA GLY A 55 -2.07 73.12 41.20
C GLY A 55 -0.87 72.26 40.79
N PHE A 56 0.10 72.82 40.08
CA PHE A 56 1.30 72.12 39.64
C PHE A 56 2.49 72.40 40.56
N LEU A 57 3.31 71.37 40.79
CA LEU A 57 4.69 71.54 41.29
C LEU A 57 5.62 71.59 40.07
N LEU A 58 6.07 72.79 39.75
CA LEU A 58 6.80 73.09 38.53
C LEU A 58 8.30 73.11 38.82
N ALA A 59 9.08 72.46 37.94
CA ALA A 59 10.52 72.60 37.91
C ALA A 59 10.84 73.88 37.11
N GLY A 60 11.56 74.83 37.70
CA GLY A 60 12.03 76.01 36.98
C GLY A 60 13.27 75.68 36.15
N GLY A 61 14.41 76.30 36.48
CA GLY A 61 15.73 75.91 35.97
C GLY A 61 16.37 74.71 36.70
N GLY A 62 15.66 74.08 37.63
CA GLY A 62 16.11 72.90 38.38
C GLY A 62 15.31 71.64 38.02
N ASN A 63 15.52 70.55 38.77
CA ASN A 63 14.69 69.34 38.69
C ASN A 63 13.84 69.20 39.96
N THR A 64 12.57 68.82 39.82
CA THR A 64 11.76 68.36 40.95
C THR A 64 12.12 66.91 41.26
N VAL A 65 12.95 66.69 42.28
CA VAL A 65 13.35 65.34 42.75
C VAL A 65 12.57 65.02 44.01
N LEU A 66 11.86 63.89 44.01
CA LEU A 66 11.21 63.32 45.19
C LEU A 66 12.21 62.35 45.86
N ASN A 67 12.29 62.39 47.20
CA ASN A 67 13.42 61.92 48.01
C ASN A 67 13.59 60.38 48.07
N SER A 68 14.24 59.83 49.11
CA SER A 68 14.82 58.47 49.14
C SER A 68 13.86 57.29 48.89
N TYR A 69 12.54 57.54 48.84
CA TYR A 69 11.52 56.54 48.52
C TYR A 69 10.75 56.83 47.22
N GLY A 70 11.14 57.87 46.47
CA GLY A 70 10.54 58.24 45.19
C GLY A 70 9.18 58.95 45.31
N LEU A 71 8.35 58.79 44.27
CA LEU A 71 7.00 59.36 44.17
C LEU A 71 5.95 58.29 44.53
N ALA A 72 5.23 58.48 45.62
CA ALA A 72 4.04 57.68 45.95
C ALA A 72 2.78 58.43 45.51
N LEU A 73 2.05 57.89 44.53
CA LEU A 73 0.74 58.38 44.12
C LEU A 73 -0.33 57.46 44.73
N VAL A 74 -1.06 57.99 45.72
CA VAL A 74 -2.16 57.27 46.39
C VAL A 74 -3.46 57.66 45.72
N ALA A 75 -4.28 56.66 45.34
CA ALA A 75 -5.58 56.89 44.72
C ALA A 75 -6.50 57.72 45.65
N GLN A 76 -7.20 58.71 45.07
CA GLN A 76 -8.20 59.49 45.78
C GLN A 76 -9.36 58.58 46.23
N PRO A 77 -9.75 58.58 47.52
CA PRO A 77 -10.93 57.86 47.97
C PRO A 77 -12.19 58.51 47.37
N GLY A 78 -13.06 57.73 46.73
CA GLY A 78 -14.41 58.21 46.36
C GLY A 78 -15.00 57.80 45.00
N TYR A 79 -14.28 57.05 44.16
CA TYR A 79 -14.87 56.43 42.95
C TYR A 79 -15.03 54.92 43.17
N THR A 80 -16.27 54.43 43.18
CA THR A 80 -16.62 53.06 43.57
C THR A 80 -16.52 52.00 42.47
N ASP A 81 -16.06 52.34 41.25
CA ASP A 81 -16.27 51.45 40.09
C ASP A 81 -14.99 50.95 39.38
N LEU A 82 -13.77 51.13 39.91
CA LEU A 82 -12.56 50.50 39.32
C LEU A 82 -11.55 50.00 40.38
N PRO A 83 -11.16 48.71 40.38
CA PRO A 83 -10.39 48.09 41.46
C PRO A 83 -8.86 48.27 41.38
N GLN A 84 -8.33 49.27 40.67
CA GLN A 84 -6.89 49.36 40.40
C GLN A 84 -6.36 50.80 40.48
N SER A 85 -5.39 51.01 41.36
CA SER A 85 -4.64 52.27 41.51
C SER A 85 -3.70 52.46 40.32
N TYR A 86 -4.07 53.32 39.37
CA TYR A 86 -3.30 53.58 38.15
C TYR A 86 -2.61 54.95 38.16
N VAL A 87 -1.40 55.01 37.60
CA VAL A 87 -0.72 56.25 37.22
C VAL A 87 -1.00 56.51 35.74
N TYR A 88 -1.80 57.54 35.43
CA TYR A 88 -2.12 57.94 34.05
C TYR A 88 -1.30 59.14 33.60
N TRP A 89 -0.89 59.15 32.34
CA TRP A 89 -0.39 60.34 31.63
C TRP A 89 -1.46 60.76 30.62
N TYR A 90 -1.69 62.06 30.47
CA TYR A 90 -2.70 62.62 29.58
C TYR A 90 -2.02 63.56 28.59
N ASP A 91 -2.37 63.47 27.31
CA ASP A 91 -1.94 64.43 26.27
C ASP A 91 -2.95 65.56 26.09
N ALA A 92 -4.21 65.31 26.47
CA ALA A 92 -5.27 66.31 26.60
C ALA A 92 -6.24 65.87 27.72
N PRO A 93 -7.12 66.76 28.23
CA PRO A 93 -8.03 66.46 29.35
C PRO A 93 -8.90 65.21 29.18
N THR A 94 -9.09 64.74 27.95
CA THR A 94 -9.95 63.59 27.60
C THR A 94 -9.20 62.41 26.98
N THR A 95 -7.88 62.52 26.77
CA THR A 95 -7.12 61.52 26.00
C THR A 95 -6.03 60.94 26.89
N ARG A 96 -6.25 59.70 27.33
CA ARG A 96 -5.27 58.92 28.10
C ARG A 96 -4.14 58.49 27.18
N THR A 97 -2.90 58.66 27.63
CA THR A 97 -1.73 58.06 26.99
C THR A 97 -1.11 57.00 27.91
N THR A 98 -0.40 56.07 27.29
CA THR A 98 0.58 55.22 27.99
C THR A 98 1.75 56.09 28.45
N LEU A 99 2.59 55.58 29.36
CA LEU A 99 3.91 56.20 29.57
C LEU A 99 4.67 56.23 28.23
N ALA A 100 4.67 57.40 27.57
CA ALA A 100 5.28 57.60 26.27
C ALA A 100 6.78 57.90 26.48
N GLY A 101 7.58 56.84 26.61
CA GLY A 101 9.02 56.97 26.82
C GLY A 101 9.70 55.64 27.09
N ARG A 102 11.04 55.63 27.04
CA ARG A 102 11.83 54.50 27.53
C ARG A 102 11.72 54.45 29.05
N ILE A 103 11.18 53.36 29.61
CA ILE A 103 11.42 53.01 31.02
C ILE A 103 12.86 52.52 31.09
N GLY A 104 13.79 53.43 31.36
CA GLY A 104 15.18 53.07 31.61
C GLY A 104 15.28 52.36 32.96
N MET A 105 15.45 51.04 32.95
CA MET A 105 15.80 50.27 34.14
C MET A 105 17.24 49.82 34.03
N GLY A 106 18.08 50.38 34.89
CA GLY A 106 19.47 49.96 35.00
C GLY A 106 20.05 50.48 36.30
N ARG A 107 20.90 49.67 36.93
CA ARG A 107 21.92 50.22 37.84
C ARG A 107 23.03 50.83 36.99
N ARG A 108 23.58 51.97 37.41
CA ARG A 108 24.90 52.47 36.99
C ARG A 108 25.97 51.89 37.95
N ASP A 109 25.72 50.69 38.47
CA ASP A 109 26.36 50.14 39.65
C ASP A 109 26.49 48.62 39.40
N GLY A 110 27.63 48.20 38.86
CA GLY A 110 27.83 46.88 38.25
C GLY A 110 27.85 45.70 39.21
N VAL A 111 26.71 45.33 39.79
CA VAL A 111 26.55 44.08 40.55
C VAL A 111 25.27 43.37 40.10
N GLY A 112 25.43 42.23 39.44
CA GLY A 112 24.41 41.51 38.67
C GLY A 112 23.24 40.99 39.49
N SER A 113 22.13 41.74 39.49
CA SER A 113 20.79 41.24 39.81
C SER A 113 19.77 42.02 38.99
N ASP A 114 18.76 41.29 38.51
CA ASP A 114 17.89 41.60 37.36
C ASP A 114 17.43 43.07 37.27
N SER A 115 17.84 43.73 36.18
CA SER A 115 17.23 44.99 35.74
C SER A 115 16.05 44.63 34.84
N GLY A 116 14.84 44.55 35.38
CA GLY A 116 13.65 44.18 34.62
C GLY A 116 12.38 44.85 35.16
N VAL A 117 11.48 45.23 34.24
CA VAL A 117 10.12 45.64 34.61
C VAL A 117 9.39 44.38 35.07
N THR A 118 9.06 44.28 36.35
CA THR A 118 8.15 43.22 36.83
C THR A 118 6.73 43.66 36.51
N ILE A 119 6.03 42.90 35.67
CA ILE A 119 4.64 43.14 35.30
C ILE A 119 3.81 42.02 35.94
N GLU A 120 3.21 42.30 37.10
CA GLU A 120 2.27 41.40 37.76
C GLU A 120 0.88 41.53 37.13
N ALA A 121 0.75 41.07 35.90
CA ALA A 121 -0.51 41.01 35.18
C ALA A 121 -0.76 39.59 34.68
N SER A 122 -2.02 39.23 34.46
CA SER A 122 -2.39 37.96 33.82
C SER A 122 -1.95 37.87 32.35
N THR A 123 -1.62 39.00 31.73
CA THR A 123 -1.23 39.11 30.31
C THR A 123 -0.21 40.22 30.09
N LEU A 124 0.74 40.00 29.17
CA LEU A 124 1.71 41.00 28.69
C LEU A 124 1.57 41.19 27.18
N GLY A 125 1.15 42.39 26.74
CA GLY A 125 1.06 42.74 25.31
C GLY A 125 2.33 43.42 24.81
N ILE A 126 3.06 42.77 23.89
CA ILE A 126 4.27 43.28 23.24
C ILE A 126 3.97 43.38 21.74
N TYR A 127 3.90 44.59 21.18
CA TYR A 127 3.54 44.86 19.78
C TYR A 127 4.67 45.07 18.74
N PRO A 128 6.00 44.98 19.03
CA PRO A 128 6.99 44.88 17.98
C PRO A 128 6.86 43.53 17.25
N ALA A 129 7.28 43.51 15.98
CA ALA A 129 7.24 42.33 15.13
C ALA A 129 8.13 41.17 15.61
N ASP A 130 9.10 41.45 16.49
CA ASP A 130 10.02 40.46 17.05
C ASP A 130 10.14 40.62 18.59
N ILE A 131 10.11 39.49 19.30
CA ILE A 131 10.50 39.37 20.70
C ILE A 131 11.86 38.64 20.73
N TRP A 132 12.83 39.15 21.49
CA TRP A 132 14.17 38.58 21.59
C TRP A 132 14.47 38.15 23.03
N PHE A 133 15.01 36.95 23.20
CA PHE A 133 15.51 36.43 24.48
C PHE A 133 16.94 35.91 24.30
N ASN A 134 17.89 36.43 25.08
CA ASN A 134 19.32 36.12 24.96
C ASN A 134 19.86 36.22 23.52
N ASN A 135 19.50 37.31 22.80
CA ASN A 135 19.82 37.53 21.38
C ASN A 135 19.26 36.48 20.40
N ASN A 136 18.35 35.61 20.84
CA ASN A 136 17.59 34.74 19.95
C ASN A 136 16.20 35.31 19.73
N ARG A 137 15.75 35.33 18.48
CA ARG A 137 14.35 35.64 18.16
C ARG A 137 13.46 34.53 18.72
N MET A 138 12.45 34.90 19.48
CA MET A 138 11.45 33.96 20.00
C MET A 138 10.37 33.71 18.93
N TRP A 139 9.97 32.45 18.77
CA TRP A 139 8.89 32.06 17.87
C TRP A 139 7.51 32.16 18.55
N HIS A 140 6.51 32.57 17.77
CA HIS A 140 5.11 32.77 18.16
C HIS A 140 4.17 32.60 16.95
N ALA A 141 2.86 32.54 17.15
CA ALA A 141 1.85 32.34 16.09
C ALA A 141 1.86 33.37 14.93
N GLY A 142 2.51 34.52 15.11
CA GLY A 142 2.73 35.51 14.04
C GLY A 142 3.99 35.28 13.19
N ASN A 143 4.87 34.34 13.57
CA ASN A 143 6.14 34.07 12.88
C ASN A 143 6.49 32.57 12.86
N ASP A 144 5.53 31.67 13.06
CA ASP A 144 5.65 30.21 12.96
C ASP A 144 5.22 29.73 11.55
N GLY A 145 6.04 30.02 10.54
CA GLY A 145 5.70 29.67 9.16
C GLY A 145 6.85 29.83 8.16
N PRO A 146 6.54 29.85 6.84
CA PRO A 146 7.55 29.99 5.80
C PRO A 146 8.42 31.25 6.01
N GLY A 147 9.75 31.07 6.04
CA GLY A 147 10.71 32.16 6.25
C GLY A 147 11.05 32.46 7.72
N SER A 148 10.50 31.70 8.67
CA SER A 148 10.75 31.85 10.11
C SER A 148 12.10 31.29 10.58
N THR A 149 12.88 30.64 9.70
CA THR A 149 14.07 29.81 10.03
C THR A 149 13.80 28.62 10.96
N LEU A 150 12.53 28.40 11.35
CA LEU A 150 12.09 27.24 12.10
C LEU A 150 11.75 26.11 11.13
N ASP A 151 12.47 25.00 11.23
CA ASP A 151 12.24 23.78 10.47
C ASP A 151 11.24 22.89 11.25
N ALA A 152 9.98 23.32 11.34
CA ALA A 152 8.95 22.62 12.10
C ALA A 152 8.23 21.53 11.27
N ASP A 153 8.47 21.48 9.96
CA ASP A 153 7.77 20.61 9.00
C ASP A 153 8.59 19.39 8.54
N THR A 154 9.86 19.28 8.94
CA THR A 154 10.64 18.07 8.74
C THR A 154 10.60 17.13 9.95
N VAL A 155 10.62 15.84 9.66
CA VAL A 155 10.86 14.79 10.67
C VAL A 155 12.29 14.31 10.44
N ASP A 156 13.20 14.63 11.36
CA ASP A 156 14.63 14.32 11.26
C ASP A 156 15.29 14.80 9.94
N GLY A 157 14.88 15.97 9.43
CA GLY A 157 15.38 16.52 8.17
C GLY A 157 14.76 15.92 6.90
N ILE A 158 13.76 15.04 7.06
CA ILE A 158 12.98 14.48 5.95
C ILE A 158 11.69 15.29 5.78
N GLN A 159 11.48 15.83 4.59
CA GLN A 159 10.22 16.51 4.23
C GLN A 159 9.05 15.52 4.20
N GLY A 160 7.86 15.95 4.64
CA GLY A 160 6.66 15.10 4.66
C GLY A 160 6.31 14.44 3.32
N ALA A 161 6.65 15.08 2.19
CA ALA A 161 6.48 14.52 0.85
C ALA A 161 7.32 13.26 0.58
N ASN A 162 8.39 13.04 1.34
CA ASN A 162 9.28 11.89 1.22
C ASN A 162 8.89 10.74 2.17
N LEU A 163 7.88 10.91 3.02
CA LEU A 163 7.40 9.87 3.94
C LEU A 163 6.28 9.05 3.29
N ALA A 164 6.28 7.74 3.53
CA ALA A 164 5.18 6.88 3.13
C ALA A 164 3.94 7.16 4.01
N GLN A 165 2.77 7.37 3.39
CA GLN A 165 1.52 7.53 4.14
C GLN A 165 1.06 6.22 4.76
N LEU A 166 0.50 6.29 5.98
CA LEU A 166 -0.08 5.13 6.68
C LEU A 166 -1.22 4.47 5.88
N SER A 167 -1.93 5.24 5.06
CA SER A 167 -2.99 4.75 4.18
C SER A 167 -3.07 5.59 2.90
N GLY A 168 -3.38 4.95 1.77
CA GLY A 168 -3.59 5.63 0.49
C GLY A 168 -2.33 6.03 -0.27
N ALA A 169 -1.14 5.65 0.20
CA ALA A 169 0.12 5.95 -0.49
C ALA A 169 0.14 5.33 -1.91
N THR A 170 0.50 6.15 -2.91
CA THR A 170 0.75 5.69 -4.28
C THR A 170 2.24 5.82 -4.57
N PHE A 171 2.93 4.69 -4.74
CA PHE A 171 4.35 4.67 -5.11
C PHE A 171 4.49 4.65 -6.63
N THR A 172 5.23 5.61 -7.19
CA THR A 172 5.49 5.72 -8.64
C THR A 172 6.74 4.97 -9.11
N GLY A 173 7.52 4.43 -8.17
CA GLY A 173 8.72 3.61 -8.41
C GLY A 173 8.69 2.30 -7.63
N ALA A 174 9.68 1.42 -7.87
CA ALA A 174 9.77 0.15 -7.17
C ALA A 174 10.06 0.35 -5.67
N VAL A 175 9.25 -0.27 -4.81
CA VAL A 175 9.50 -0.31 -3.36
C VAL A 175 10.31 -1.57 -3.05
N LEU A 176 11.58 -1.39 -2.68
CA LEU A 176 12.46 -2.49 -2.30
C LEU A 176 12.28 -2.82 -0.82
N PHE A 177 11.88 -4.05 -0.52
CA PHE A 177 11.89 -4.60 0.84
C PHE A 177 13.16 -5.45 1.01
N PRO A 178 14.18 -5.00 1.76
CA PRO A 178 15.47 -5.69 1.84
C PRO A 178 15.45 -6.97 2.70
N THR A 179 14.30 -7.34 3.27
CA THR A 179 14.11 -8.57 4.07
C THR A 179 13.23 -9.58 3.33
N THR A 180 13.35 -10.85 3.70
CA THR A 180 12.88 -12.01 2.92
C THR A 180 11.36 -12.23 2.91
N THR A 181 10.54 -11.31 3.44
CA THR A 181 9.09 -11.51 3.48
C THR A 181 8.34 -10.21 3.18
N ILE A 182 7.74 -10.16 1.99
CA ILE A 182 6.73 -9.17 1.64
C ILE A 182 5.39 -9.69 2.19
N MET A 183 4.92 -9.13 3.31
CA MET A 183 3.60 -9.45 3.86
C MET A 183 2.56 -8.45 3.32
N PHE A 184 1.75 -8.85 2.33
CA PHE A 184 0.53 -8.12 1.97
C PHE A 184 -0.60 -8.51 2.94
N ALA A 185 -0.70 -7.84 4.08
CA ALA A 185 -1.77 -8.08 5.05
C ALA A 185 -3.05 -7.35 4.64
N ASN A 186 -4.14 -8.10 4.43
CA ASN A 186 -5.48 -7.54 4.24
C ASN A 186 -6.10 -7.29 5.63
N THR A 187 -6.37 -6.02 5.97
CA THR A 187 -6.94 -5.61 7.27
C THR A 187 -8.45 -5.80 7.37
N SER A 188 -9.12 -6.18 6.29
CA SER A 188 -10.55 -6.42 6.24
C SER A 188 -10.88 -7.91 6.28
N GLY A 189 -10.50 -8.60 7.38
CA GLY A 189 -11.04 -9.92 7.78
C GLY A 189 -11.19 -10.98 6.67
N GLY A 190 -10.32 -10.94 5.66
CA GLY A 190 -10.54 -11.59 4.38
C GLY A 190 -9.24 -11.74 3.60
N TRP A 191 -9.21 -12.76 2.75
CA TRP A 191 -8.03 -13.44 2.18
C TRP A 191 -6.83 -12.55 1.83
N ALA A 192 -5.63 -12.99 2.22
CA ALA A 192 -4.40 -12.60 1.57
C ALA A 192 -4.39 -13.23 0.16
N ARG A 193 -4.74 -12.43 -0.85
CA ARG A 193 -4.44 -12.77 -2.24
C ARG A 193 -2.97 -12.46 -2.42
N ASP A 194 -2.11 -13.47 -2.33
CA ASP A 194 -0.74 -13.33 -2.81
C ASP A 194 -0.81 -13.21 -4.34
N TRP A 195 -0.75 -11.96 -4.83
CA TRP A 195 -0.82 -11.66 -6.25
C TRP A 195 0.60 -11.50 -6.75
N ILE A 196 1.32 -12.62 -6.93
CA ILE A 196 2.60 -12.58 -7.63
C ILE A 196 2.30 -12.49 -9.13
N ALA A 197 2.67 -11.36 -9.74
CA ALA A 197 2.64 -11.01 -11.17
C ALA A 197 1.26 -10.70 -11.80
N ARG A 198 0.93 -9.40 -11.88
CA ARG A 198 0.36 -8.85 -13.12
C ARG A 198 1.52 -8.44 -14.02
N ASN A 199 1.59 -8.96 -15.24
CA ASN A 199 2.38 -8.36 -16.32
C ASN A 199 1.40 -7.61 -17.22
N ASP A 200 1.23 -6.30 -16.98
CA ASP A 200 0.49 -5.42 -17.88
C ASP A 200 1.39 -5.05 -19.06
N TYR A 201 1.55 -5.97 -20.03
CA TYR A 201 2.17 -5.64 -21.31
C TYR A 201 1.12 -4.97 -22.20
N ALA A 202 1.04 -3.65 -22.13
CA ALA A 202 0.28 -2.85 -23.08
C ALA A 202 1.10 -2.64 -24.37
N TYR A 203 1.01 -3.59 -25.31
CA TYR A 203 1.32 -3.30 -26.71
C TYR A 203 0.05 -3.48 -27.54
N GLY A 204 -0.24 -2.47 -28.38
CA GLY A 204 -1.53 -2.25 -29.01
C GLY A 204 -2.12 -3.44 -29.77
N GLY A 205 -3.43 -3.62 -29.60
CA GLY A 205 -4.28 -4.48 -30.42
C GLY A 205 -4.40 -5.92 -29.92
N ALA A 206 -5.59 -6.27 -29.42
CA ALA A 206 -6.01 -7.59 -28.93
C ALA A 206 -5.28 -8.09 -27.66
N GLY A 207 -5.91 -7.81 -26.51
CA GLY A 207 -5.42 -8.18 -25.20
C GLY A 207 -5.37 -9.68 -24.96
N SER A 208 -4.21 -10.15 -24.50
CA SER A 208 -4.04 -11.37 -23.73
C SER A 208 -3.26 -11.03 -22.45
N SER A 209 -3.98 -10.82 -21.35
CA SER A 209 -3.39 -10.71 -20.03
C SER A 209 -3.06 -12.10 -19.51
N TYR A 210 -1.79 -12.51 -19.56
CA TYR A 210 -1.34 -13.71 -18.87
C TYR A 210 -1.34 -13.44 -17.36
N VAL A 211 -2.37 -13.92 -16.67
CA VAL A 211 -2.42 -13.91 -15.21
C VAL A 211 -1.87 -15.25 -14.74
N GLY A 212 -0.62 -15.28 -14.27
CA GLY A 212 -0.08 -16.40 -13.51
C GLY A 212 -0.44 -16.22 -12.04
N ALA A 213 -1.63 -16.63 -11.62
CA ALA A 213 -2.00 -16.56 -10.21
C ALA A 213 -1.65 -17.88 -9.51
N THR A 214 -0.67 -17.84 -8.62
CA THR A 214 -0.46 -18.87 -7.58
C THR A 214 -1.16 -18.43 -6.31
N GLY A 215 -2.19 -19.15 -5.87
CA GLY A 215 -2.93 -18.77 -4.67
C GLY A 215 -3.42 -19.99 -3.89
N ALA A 216 -3.81 -19.75 -2.64
CA ALA A 216 -4.41 -20.75 -1.76
C ALA A 216 -5.84 -20.35 -1.39
N LEU A 217 -6.79 -21.28 -1.49
CA LEU A 217 -8.15 -21.16 -0.96
C LEU A 217 -8.22 -21.98 0.32
N GLY A 218 -8.91 -21.47 1.35
CA GLY A 218 -8.98 -22.10 2.67
C GLY A 218 -10.31 -21.87 3.36
N ASP A 219 -10.51 -22.57 4.48
CA ASP A 219 -11.59 -22.32 5.43
C ASP A 219 -11.02 -21.68 6.72
N GLY A 220 -11.85 -21.55 7.77
CA GLY A 220 -11.42 -21.02 9.07
C GLY A 220 -10.29 -21.80 9.74
N ASN A 221 -9.90 -22.97 9.21
CA ASN A 221 -8.86 -23.85 9.72
C ASN A 221 -7.63 -23.94 8.78
N GLY A 222 -7.52 -23.05 7.79
CA GLY A 222 -6.34 -22.89 6.92
C GLY A 222 -6.58 -23.24 5.45
N ALA A 223 -5.50 -23.26 4.66
CA ALA A 223 -5.57 -23.55 3.23
C ALA A 223 -6.11 -24.96 2.95
N THR A 224 -7.17 -25.05 2.15
CA THR A 224 -7.82 -26.28 1.69
C THR A 224 -7.37 -26.69 0.28
N ARG A 225 -6.84 -25.77 -0.53
CA ARG A 225 -6.28 -26.04 -1.87
C ARG A 225 -5.33 -24.94 -2.35
N ALA A 226 -4.33 -25.30 -3.15
CA ALA A 226 -3.52 -24.40 -3.97
C ALA A 226 -3.95 -24.50 -5.44
N TYR A 227 -3.83 -23.41 -6.20
CA TYR A 227 -4.16 -23.41 -7.63
C TYR A 227 -3.07 -22.71 -8.46
N LEU A 228 -2.90 -23.21 -9.69
CA LEU A 228 -2.17 -22.53 -10.76
C LEU A 228 -3.17 -22.27 -11.89
N VAL A 229 -3.53 -21.01 -12.08
CA VAL A 229 -4.38 -20.57 -13.19
C VAL A 229 -3.52 -19.79 -14.17
N VAL A 230 -3.60 -20.17 -15.44
CA VAL A 230 -3.05 -19.43 -16.58
C VAL A 230 -4.22 -19.22 -17.54
N ASN A 231 -4.85 -18.04 -17.50
CA ASN A 231 -5.97 -17.73 -18.38
C ASN A 231 -5.50 -17.04 -19.66
N ASP A 232 -6.11 -17.40 -20.79
CA ASP A 232 -6.21 -16.49 -21.93
C ASP A 232 -7.35 -15.49 -21.68
N ALA A 233 -7.23 -14.30 -22.26
CA ALA A 233 -8.04 -13.16 -21.83
C ALA A 233 -9.51 -13.30 -22.24
N TYR A 234 -10.39 -13.51 -21.25
CA TYR A 234 -11.69 -12.82 -21.17
C TYR A 234 -12.43 -13.01 -19.84
N SER A 235 -12.09 -14.02 -19.04
CA SER A 235 -12.80 -14.35 -17.81
C SER A 235 -12.19 -13.69 -16.57
N ARG A 236 -12.80 -12.59 -16.13
CA ARG A 236 -12.44 -11.82 -14.93
C ARG A 236 -12.77 -12.54 -13.59
N ALA A 237 -13.13 -13.82 -13.63
CA ALA A 237 -13.58 -14.59 -12.47
C ALA A 237 -12.60 -15.73 -12.14
N PRO A 238 -11.54 -15.48 -11.35
CA PRO A 238 -10.52 -16.48 -10.99
C PRO A 238 -11.03 -17.60 -10.07
N TYR A 239 -12.34 -17.64 -9.77
CA TYR A 239 -12.91 -18.50 -8.73
C TYR A 239 -13.84 -19.60 -9.25
N GLN A 240 -14.16 -19.64 -10.55
CA GLN A 240 -15.26 -20.47 -11.06
C GLN A 240 -14.92 -21.27 -12.32
N GLU A 241 -13.66 -21.30 -12.74
CA GLU A 241 -13.30 -22.10 -13.90
C GLU A 241 -12.96 -23.52 -13.45
N THR A 242 -13.73 -24.47 -13.96
CA THR A 242 -13.38 -25.88 -13.95
C THR A 242 -12.02 -26.10 -14.63
N ALA A 243 -11.59 -25.19 -15.51
CA ALA A 243 -10.33 -25.22 -16.25
C ALA A 243 -9.12 -24.77 -15.41
N GLY A 244 -8.06 -25.59 -15.39
CA GLY A 244 -6.79 -25.29 -14.72
C GLY A 244 -6.21 -26.48 -13.95
N VAL A 245 -5.11 -26.24 -13.22
CA VAL A 245 -4.49 -27.23 -12.30
C VAL A 245 -4.84 -26.86 -10.86
N HIS A 246 -5.49 -27.79 -10.16
CA HIS A 246 -5.91 -27.67 -8.77
C HIS A 246 -5.15 -28.68 -7.92
N VAL A 247 -4.57 -28.25 -6.79
CA VAL A 247 -3.92 -29.13 -5.82
C VAL A 247 -4.66 -29.02 -4.49
N LEU A 248 -5.35 -30.09 -4.07
CA LEU A 248 -6.08 -30.12 -2.81
C LEU A 248 -5.13 -30.30 -1.61
N ARG A 249 -5.57 -29.92 -0.40
CA ARG A 249 -4.85 -30.19 0.86
C ARG A 249 -4.59 -31.69 1.10
N SER A 250 -5.41 -32.55 0.51
CA SER A 250 -5.20 -34.01 0.52
C SER A 250 -4.01 -34.46 -0.36
N GLY A 251 -3.43 -33.57 -1.17
CA GLY A 251 -2.39 -33.88 -2.14
C GLY A 251 -2.91 -34.26 -3.53
N ASN A 252 -4.23 -34.41 -3.71
CA ASN A 252 -4.81 -34.73 -5.02
C ASN A 252 -4.66 -33.57 -6.00
N VAL A 253 -4.30 -33.88 -7.25
CA VAL A 253 -4.16 -32.95 -8.36
C VAL A 253 -5.30 -33.15 -9.35
N GLY A 254 -6.09 -32.10 -9.59
CA GLY A 254 -7.13 -32.06 -10.61
C GLY A 254 -6.71 -31.19 -11.77
N ILE A 255 -6.80 -31.70 -13.00
CA ILE A 255 -6.69 -30.90 -14.23
C ILE A 255 -8.08 -30.83 -14.86
N ASN A 256 -8.57 -29.62 -15.05
CA ASN A 256 -9.93 -29.36 -15.49
C ASN A 256 -11.01 -29.94 -14.53
N THR A 257 -10.69 -30.06 -13.24
CA THR A 257 -11.62 -30.48 -12.18
C THR A 257 -11.17 -29.93 -10.83
N THR A 258 -12.12 -29.43 -10.05
CA THR A 258 -11.85 -28.89 -8.71
C THR A 258 -12.01 -29.93 -7.60
N ALA A 259 -12.50 -31.12 -7.92
CA ALA A 259 -12.80 -32.19 -6.96
C ALA A 259 -12.23 -33.54 -7.44
N PRO A 260 -10.89 -33.66 -7.62
CA PRO A 260 -10.27 -34.90 -8.05
C PRO A 260 -10.55 -36.04 -7.05
N ALA A 261 -11.16 -37.12 -7.55
CA ALA A 261 -11.48 -38.33 -6.80
C ALA A 261 -10.25 -39.22 -6.57
N THR A 262 -9.21 -39.04 -7.37
CA THR A 262 -7.93 -39.77 -7.29
C THR A 262 -6.76 -38.80 -7.15
N ALA A 263 -5.55 -39.34 -6.95
CA ALA A 263 -4.35 -38.53 -6.75
C ALA A 263 -4.00 -37.62 -7.94
N LEU A 264 -4.28 -38.05 -9.17
CA LEU A 264 -4.22 -37.24 -10.38
C LEU A 264 -5.44 -37.56 -11.24
N GLU A 265 -6.32 -36.57 -11.43
CA GLU A 265 -7.48 -36.68 -12.30
C GLU A 265 -7.43 -35.62 -13.38
N VAL A 266 -7.49 -36.05 -14.64
CA VAL A 266 -7.56 -35.16 -15.80
C VAL A 266 -8.92 -35.36 -16.44
N VAL A 267 -9.77 -34.35 -16.38
CA VAL A 267 -11.06 -34.37 -17.09
C VAL A 267 -10.85 -33.84 -18.50
N GLY A 268 -10.58 -34.75 -19.43
CA GLY A 268 -10.30 -34.43 -20.83
C GLY A 268 -9.34 -35.42 -21.47
N THR A 269 -8.78 -35.05 -22.62
CA THR A 269 -7.78 -35.85 -23.34
C THR A 269 -6.38 -35.55 -22.82
N THR A 270 -5.61 -36.60 -22.51
CA THR A 270 -4.18 -36.48 -22.19
C THR A 270 -3.33 -36.86 -23.40
N THR A 271 -2.51 -35.94 -23.90
CA THR A 271 -1.51 -36.21 -24.94
C THR A 271 -0.15 -36.40 -24.30
N ILE A 272 0.50 -37.54 -24.57
CA ILE A 272 1.86 -37.84 -24.08
C ILE A 272 2.71 -38.11 -25.32
N THR A 273 3.69 -37.25 -25.58
CA THR A 273 4.54 -37.33 -26.79
C THR A 273 5.70 -38.31 -26.64
N GLY A 274 6.00 -38.74 -25.40
CA GLY A 274 6.94 -39.81 -25.09
C GLY A 274 6.26 -41.02 -24.48
N ASP A 275 7.00 -41.77 -23.68
CA ASP A 275 6.50 -42.98 -23.03
C ASP A 275 5.68 -42.67 -21.77
N LEU A 276 4.55 -43.37 -21.61
CA LEU A 276 3.83 -43.43 -20.33
C LEU A 276 4.24 -44.70 -19.58
N PHE A 277 5.06 -44.56 -18.54
CA PHE A 277 5.42 -45.66 -17.64
C PHE A 277 4.38 -45.82 -16.53
N SER A 278 3.59 -46.90 -16.58
CA SER A 278 2.73 -47.32 -15.45
C SER A 278 3.34 -48.54 -14.76
N THR A 279 3.51 -48.46 -13.44
CA THR A 279 4.14 -49.52 -12.63
C THR A 279 3.19 -50.66 -12.26
N SER A 280 1.91 -50.57 -12.61
CA SER A 280 0.92 -51.56 -12.20
C SER A 280 -0.04 -51.94 -13.32
N ARG A 281 -0.94 -51.04 -13.73
CA ARG A 281 -1.97 -51.33 -14.74
C ARG A 281 -2.23 -50.10 -15.61
N PHE A 282 -2.38 -50.33 -16.92
CA PHE A 282 -2.96 -49.37 -17.86
C PHE A 282 -4.32 -49.92 -18.27
N ASN A 283 -5.40 -49.37 -17.71
CA ASN A 283 -6.76 -49.79 -18.03
C ASN A 283 -7.24 -49.02 -19.26
N ALA A 284 -6.91 -49.52 -20.44
CA ALA A 284 -7.44 -48.95 -21.67
C ALA A 284 -8.49 -49.89 -22.26
N SER A 285 -9.74 -49.46 -22.17
CA SER A 285 -10.90 -50.18 -22.66
C SER A 285 -10.96 -50.29 -24.19
N THR A 286 -10.13 -49.52 -24.92
CA THR A 286 -10.23 -49.36 -26.38
C THR A 286 -8.89 -49.48 -27.14
N VAL A 287 -7.85 -50.11 -26.55
CA VAL A 287 -6.58 -50.27 -27.28
C VAL A 287 -6.80 -51.10 -28.56
N GLY A 288 -6.78 -50.45 -29.72
CA GLY A 288 -6.81 -51.12 -31.03
C GLY A 288 -8.15 -51.74 -31.44
N GLU A 289 -9.27 -51.08 -31.14
CA GLU A 289 -10.61 -51.57 -31.52
C GLU A 289 -10.94 -51.34 -33.02
N ALA A 290 -10.15 -51.92 -33.93
CA ALA A 290 -10.69 -52.20 -35.27
C ALA A 290 -11.76 -53.30 -35.15
N ALA A 291 -12.92 -53.14 -35.78
CA ALA A 291 -13.88 -54.25 -35.84
C ALA A 291 -13.29 -55.41 -36.67
N TRP A 292 -13.72 -56.65 -36.40
CA TRP A 292 -13.39 -57.77 -37.28
C TRP A 292 -14.12 -57.62 -38.62
N THR A 293 -13.39 -57.65 -39.72
CA THR A 293 -14.00 -57.69 -41.06
C THR A 293 -14.33 -59.14 -41.41
N THR A 294 -15.61 -59.41 -41.61
CA THR A 294 -16.09 -60.74 -42.03
C THR A 294 -15.89 -60.94 -43.53
N VAL A 295 -15.53 -62.17 -43.92
CA VAL A 295 -15.30 -62.57 -45.31
C VAL A 295 -16.26 -63.72 -45.64
N SER A 296 -16.89 -63.64 -46.81
CA SER A 296 -17.72 -64.73 -47.34
C SER A 296 -16.89 -65.96 -47.67
N ALA A 297 -17.42 -67.15 -47.41
CA ALA A 297 -16.76 -68.40 -47.79
C ALA A 297 -16.50 -68.44 -49.32
N PRO A 298 -15.31 -68.87 -49.78
CA PRO A 298 -15.06 -69.11 -51.19
C PRO A 298 -16.02 -70.15 -51.78
N SER A 299 -16.20 -70.12 -53.10
CA SER A 299 -16.99 -71.15 -53.79
C SER A 299 -16.48 -72.56 -53.47
N GLY A 300 -17.39 -73.46 -53.11
CA GLY A 300 -17.05 -74.83 -52.66
C GLY A 300 -16.60 -74.93 -51.20
N TYR A 301 -16.74 -73.86 -50.40
CA TYR A 301 -16.55 -73.88 -48.95
C TYR A 301 -17.84 -73.46 -48.23
N THR A 302 -18.03 -74.00 -47.02
CA THR A 302 -19.09 -73.59 -46.09
C THR A 302 -18.50 -73.43 -44.68
N THR A 303 -19.19 -72.69 -43.82
CA THR A 303 -18.80 -72.57 -42.41
C THR A 303 -19.07 -73.87 -41.66
N VAL A 304 -18.25 -74.18 -40.65
CA VAL A 304 -18.44 -75.36 -39.81
C VAL A 304 -19.22 -74.96 -38.56
N SER A 305 -20.38 -75.59 -38.34
CA SER A 305 -21.20 -75.37 -37.15
C SER A 305 -20.48 -75.88 -35.89
N GLY A 306 -20.47 -75.09 -34.81
CA GLY A 306 -19.86 -75.46 -33.53
C GLY A 306 -18.48 -74.85 -33.27
N PHE A 307 -17.86 -74.19 -34.26
CA PHE A 307 -16.68 -73.36 -34.07
C PHE A 307 -17.10 -71.87 -34.02
N SER A 308 -16.57 -71.12 -33.05
CA SER A 308 -17.18 -69.86 -32.56
C SER A 308 -16.90 -68.61 -33.40
N HIS A 309 -15.98 -68.65 -34.37
CA HIS A 309 -15.53 -67.46 -35.08
C HIS A 309 -15.91 -67.47 -36.56
N THR A 310 -16.61 -66.42 -37.01
CA THR A 310 -16.85 -66.15 -38.43
C THR A 310 -15.54 -65.85 -39.14
N TYR A 311 -15.38 -66.37 -40.35
CA TYR A 311 -14.20 -66.19 -41.19
C TYR A 311 -13.91 -64.71 -41.44
N GLY A 312 -12.69 -64.25 -41.17
CA GLY A 312 -12.39 -62.83 -41.22
C GLY A 312 -10.97 -62.44 -40.84
N TYR A 313 -10.73 -61.13 -40.85
CA TYR A 313 -9.43 -60.54 -40.55
C TYR A 313 -9.56 -59.24 -39.76
N LYS A 314 -8.51 -58.91 -39.00
CA LYS A 314 -8.40 -57.67 -38.23
C LYS A 314 -6.93 -57.24 -38.16
N LYS A 315 -6.67 -55.93 -38.09
CA LYS A 315 -5.34 -55.37 -37.89
C LYS A 315 -5.22 -54.74 -36.51
N PHE A 316 -4.07 -54.95 -35.87
CA PHE A 316 -3.67 -54.34 -34.59
C PHE A 316 -2.22 -53.84 -34.72
N GLY A 317 -2.01 -52.53 -34.82
CA GLY A 317 -0.69 -51.98 -35.15
C GLY A 317 -0.16 -52.59 -36.46
N ASP A 318 1.04 -53.16 -36.42
CA ASP A 318 1.66 -53.85 -37.56
C ASP A 318 1.30 -55.34 -37.66
N LEU A 319 0.44 -55.85 -36.77
CA LEU A 319 -0.02 -57.24 -36.81
C LEU A 319 -1.36 -57.36 -37.51
N VAL A 320 -1.49 -58.37 -38.37
CA VAL A 320 -2.75 -58.80 -38.98
C VAL A 320 -3.11 -60.17 -38.42
N LEU A 321 -4.30 -60.26 -37.85
CA LEU A 321 -4.88 -61.48 -37.34
C LEU A 321 -5.93 -61.97 -38.33
N LEU A 322 -5.88 -63.25 -38.61
CA LEU A 322 -6.89 -63.96 -39.38
C LEU A 322 -7.63 -64.90 -38.43
N ARG A 323 -8.90 -65.17 -38.74
CA ARG A 323 -9.70 -66.11 -37.96
C ARG A 323 -10.74 -66.84 -38.78
N GLY A 324 -11.24 -67.91 -38.18
CA GLY A 324 -12.42 -68.65 -38.61
C GLY A 324 -12.12 -70.04 -39.16
N THR A 325 -13.17 -70.84 -39.22
CA THR A 325 -13.13 -72.25 -39.59
C THR A 325 -14.15 -72.55 -40.67
N MET A 326 -13.72 -73.27 -41.70
CA MET A 326 -14.55 -73.64 -42.85
C MET A 326 -14.27 -75.07 -43.31
N ARG A 327 -15.20 -75.63 -44.05
CA ARG A 327 -15.14 -76.96 -44.63
C ARG A 327 -15.33 -76.86 -46.13
N ARG A 328 -14.54 -77.61 -46.88
CA ARG A 328 -14.72 -77.77 -48.32
C ARG A 328 -15.88 -78.73 -48.61
N THR A 329 -16.85 -78.26 -49.39
CA THR A 329 -18.02 -79.02 -49.84
C THR A 329 -17.93 -79.47 -51.30
N SER A 330 -17.13 -78.78 -52.13
CA SER A 330 -16.90 -79.15 -53.53
C SER A 330 -15.65 -78.45 -54.14
N GLY A 331 -15.30 -78.76 -55.39
CA GLY A 331 -14.24 -78.08 -56.16
C GLY A 331 -12.78 -78.45 -55.82
N THR A 332 -11.81 -77.68 -56.31
CA THR A 332 -10.35 -77.82 -56.04
C THR A 332 -9.65 -76.55 -55.54
N VAL A 333 -10.37 -75.42 -55.38
CA VAL A 333 -9.87 -74.13 -54.85
C VAL A 333 -9.17 -74.27 -53.48
N THR A 334 -7.97 -73.71 -53.35
CA THR A 334 -7.19 -73.63 -52.10
C THR A 334 -7.10 -72.21 -51.54
N THR A 335 -7.42 -71.19 -52.32
CA THR A 335 -7.49 -69.80 -51.86
C THR A 335 -8.70 -69.59 -50.97
N LEU A 336 -8.45 -69.09 -49.78
CA LEU A 336 -9.42 -68.91 -48.72
C LEU A 336 -10.00 -67.50 -48.67
N MET A 337 -9.17 -66.51 -48.97
CA MET A 337 -9.55 -65.11 -49.04
C MET A 337 -8.45 -64.30 -49.72
N THR A 338 -8.78 -63.06 -50.08
CA THR A 338 -7.81 -62.06 -50.53
C THR A 338 -7.89 -60.85 -49.62
N LEU A 339 -6.79 -60.54 -48.94
CA LEU A 339 -6.66 -59.39 -48.07
C LEU A 339 -6.59 -58.09 -48.90
N PRO A 340 -7.27 -57.01 -48.48
CA PRO A 340 -7.16 -55.72 -49.15
C PRO A 340 -5.78 -55.09 -48.95
N ALA A 341 -5.46 -54.10 -49.79
CA ALA A 341 -4.25 -53.29 -49.60
C ALA A 341 -4.22 -52.70 -48.17
N GLY A 342 -3.04 -52.73 -47.53
CA GLY A 342 -2.86 -52.34 -46.12
C GLY A 342 -2.94 -53.49 -45.10
N TYR A 343 -3.34 -54.69 -45.54
CA TYR A 343 -3.36 -55.93 -44.75
C TYR A 343 -2.42 -57.02 -45.30
N ARG A 344 -1.68 -56.73 -46.36
CA ARG A 344 -0.83 -57.69 -47.08
C ARG A 344 0.61 -57.61 -46.55
N PRO A 345 1.30 -58.74 -46.32
CA PRO A 345 2.67 -58.71 -45.85
C PRO A 345 3.63 -58.27 -46.97
N ALA A 346 4.75 -57.64 -46.60
CA ALA A 346 5.81 -57.26 -47.54
C ALA A 346 6.51 -58.46 -48.20
N ALA A 347 6.48 -59.64 -47.56
CA ALA A 347 6.98 -60.91 -48.08
C ALA A 347 6.00 -62.04 -47.77
N ALA A 348 5.92 -63.06 -48.64
CA ALA A 348 5.03 -64.19 -48.42
C ALA A 348 5.35 -64.90 -47.09
N ARG A 349 4.31 -65.20 -46.30
CA ARG A 349 4.45 -65.83 -44.98
C ARG A 349 3.74 -67.18 -44.96
N ARG A 350 4.47 -68.24 -44.63
CA ARG A 350 3.89 -69.55 -44.30
C ARG A 350 3.56 -69.60 -42.82
N LEU A 351 2.30 -69.80 -42.49
CA LEU A 351 1.79 -69.76 -41.12
C LEU A 351 1.09 -71.09 -40.79
N PRO A 352 1.26 -71.61 -39.56
CA PRO A 352 0.57 -72.81 -39.14
C PRO A 352 -0.94 -72.58 -39.08
N ALA A 353 -1.70 -73.60 -39.45
CA ALA A 353 -3.15 -73.65 -39.38
C ALA A 353 -3.59 -75.01 -38.82
N SER A 354 -4.86 -75.14 -38.46
CA SER A 354 -5.42 -76.44 -38.04
C SER A 354 -6.29 -77.01 -39.13
N ALA A 355 -6.10 -78.28 -39.47
CA ALA A 355 -6.82 -78.93 -40.56
C ALA A 355 -7.30 -80.32 -40.14
N SER A 356 -8.35 -80.81 -40.80
CA SER A 356 -8.86 -82.17 -40.60
C SER A 356 -7.84 -83.26 -40.98
N GLY A 357 -7.95 -84.42 -40.34
CA GLY A 357 -7.01 -85.53 -40.50
C GLY A 357 -5.91 -85.51 -39.42
N SER A 358 -4.76 -84.91 -39.73
CA SER A 358 -3.59 -84.87 -38.83
C SER A 358 -3.63 -83.78 -37.75
N GLY A 359 -4.64 -82.89 -37.80
CA GLY A 359 -4.72 -81.71 -36.93
C GLY A 359 -3.81 -80.55 -37.36
N VAL A 360 -2.91 -80.78 -38.33
CA VAL A 360 -1.89 -79.82 -38.77
C VAL A 360 -2.13 -79.42 -40.22
N GLY A 361 -2.21 -78.11 -40.45
CA GLY A 361 -2.20 -77.50 -41.78
C GLY A 361 -1.30 -76.28 -41.81
N ALA A 362 -1.19 -75.67 -42.98
CA ALA A 362 -0.52 -74.39 -43.14
C ALA A 362 -1.21 -73.56 -44.23
N VAL A 363 -1.13 -72.25 -44.05
CA VAL A 363 -1.54 -71.26 -45.06
C VAL A 363 -0.35 -70.41 -45.46
N ASP A 364 -0.25 -70.10 -46.75
CA ASP A 364 0.61 -69.02 -47.21
C ASP A 364 -0.22 -67.75 -47.36
N VAL A 365 0.24 -66.66 -46.75
CA VAL A 365 -0.25 -65.31 -46.99
C VAL A 365 0.72 -64.64 -47.94
N ASN A 366 0.33 -64.49 -49.21
CA ASN A 366 1.18 -63.96 -50.26
C ASN A 366 1.17 -62.43 -50.28
N THR A 367 2.15 -61.84 -50.98
CA THR A 367 2.30 -60.38 -51.10
C THR A 367 1.15 -59.71 -51.87
N ASP A 368 0.44 -60.47 -52.71
CA ASP A 368 -0.78 -60.03 -53.39
C ASP A 368 -2.04 -60.07 -52.47
N GLY A 369 -1.88 -60.53 -51.23
CA GLY A 369 -2.93 -60.64 -50.23
C GLY A 369 -3.69 -61.96 -50.25
N THR A 370 -3.40 -62.88 -51.18
CA THR A 370 -4.07 -64.18 -51.20
C THR A 370 -3.64 -65.01 -50.00
N VAL A 371 -4.63 -65.58 -49.30
CA VAL A 371 -4.43 -66.54 -48.22
C VAL A 371 -4.77 -67.91 -48.78
N VAL A 372 -3.80 -68.79 -48.92
CA VAL A 372 -3.97 -70.07 -49.63
C VAL A 372 -3.60 -71.25 -48.74
N ILE A 373 -4.41 -72.31 -48.77
CA ILE A 373 -4.06 -73.59 -48.15
C ILE A 373 -2.88 -74.20 -48.92
N VAL A 374 -1.81 -74.52 -48.21
CA VAL A 374 -0.63 -75.18 -48.78
C VAL A 374 -0.37 -76.56 -48.19
N SER A 375 -0.91 -76.85 -47.01
CA SER A 375 -0.91 -78.19 -46.42
C SER A 375 -2.08 -78.38 -45.45
N GLY A 376 -2.47 -79.63 -45.23
CA GLY A 376 -3.62 -80.00 -44.40
C GLY A 376 -4.92 -80.14 -45.21
N SER A 377 -5.78 -81.08 -44.82
CA SER A 377 -7.03 -81.36 -45.54
C SER A 377 -8.17 -80.45 -45.08
N PRO A 378 -8.86 -79.75 -45.99
CA PRO A 378 -10.06 -78.98 -45.65
C PRO A 378 -11.37 -79.80 -45.70
N ALA A 379 -11.30 -81.13 -45.77
CA ALA A 379 -12.45 -82.00 -46.04
C ALA A 379 -13.52 -81.99 -44.92
N ASP A 380 -13.11 -81.92 -43.65
CA ASP A 380 -14.04 -81.78 -42.52
C ASP A 380 -13.95 -80.41 -41.86
N TYR A 381 -12.73 -79.87 -41.70
CA TYR A 381 -12.49 -78.50 -41.27
C TYR A 381 -11.09 -78.02 -41.69
N PHE A 382 -10.97 -76.72 -41.88
CA PHE A 382 -9.73 -75.98 -41.95
C PHE A 382 -9.92 -74.68 -41.19
N SER A 383 -9.09 -74.45 -40.17
CA SER A 383 -9.15 -73.31 -39.28
C SER A 383 -7.86 -72.51 -39.36
N ILE A 384 -8.03 -71.21 -39.55
CA ILE A 384 -6.96 -70.20 -39.43
C ILE A 384 -7.19 -69.34 -38.19
N ASP A 385 -7.97 -69.83 -37.24
CA ASP A 385 -8.20 -69.14 -35.97
C ASP A 385 -6.88 -69.01 -35.19
N GLY A 386 -6.52 -67.77 -34.85
CA GLY A 386 -5.24 -67.46 -34.19
C GLY A 386 -4.05 -67.30 -35.15
N VAL A 387 -4.25 -67.34 -36.47
CA VAL A 387 -3.17 -67.02 -37.42
C VAL A 387 -2.85 -65.52 -37.33
N VAL A 388 -1.58 -65.20 -37.07
CA VAL A 388 -1.10 -63.82 -36.95
C VAL A 388 0.19 -63.65 -37.74
N PHE A 389 0.34 -62.50 -38.40
CA PHE A 389 1.58 -62.11 -39.06
C PHE A 389 1.80 -60.60 -38.98
N SER A 390 3.05 -60.17 -39.14
CA SER A 390 3.38 -58.74 -39.29
C SER A 390 3.32 -58.32 -40.75
N LEU A 391 2.90 -57.08 -40.99
CA LEU A 391 2.95 -56.43 -42.30
C LEU A 391 4.38 -56.33 -42.87
#